data_AF-A0A179ETY2-F1
#
_entry.id   AF-A0A179ETY2-F1
#
_cell.length_a   1.000
_cell.length_b   1.000
_cell.length_c   1.000
_cell.angle_alpha   90.00
_cell.angle_beta   90.00
_cell.angle_gamma   90.00
#
_symmetry.space_group_name_H-M   'P 1'
#
loop_
_entity.id
_entity.type
_entity.pdbx_description
1 polymer ?
#
loop_
_entity_poly.entity_id
_entity_poly.type
_entity_poly.pdbx_seq_one_letter_code
_entity_poly.pdbx_strand_id
1 'polypeptide(L)'
;MVKHKQEAEEPVDIWGRSPLQLYEKIGTPIKRATTSMNRSSNGELIHDYFVVFTDRKPDVRGYRELLQAAEWINYGTKIYRISTTNSFATIEKLVTETFDIQIKTDFFVSNSTVDPRFIN
;
A
#
# COMPACT_ATOMS: atom_id res chain seq x y z
N MET A 1 41.38 19.97 8.19
CA MET A 1 40.60 18.95 8.92
C MET A 1 39.14 19.13 8.57
N VAL A 2 38.63 18.35 7.63
CA VAL A 2 37.21 18.34 7.29
C VAL A 2 36.52 17.49 8.35
N LYS A 3 35.65 18.10 9.16
CA LYS A 3 34.79 17.36 10.10
C LYS A 3 33.85 16.51 9.27
N HIS A 4 34.04 15.19 9.28
CA HIS A 4 33.03 14.25 8.81
C HIS A 4 31.78 14.47 9.64
N LYS A 5 30.73 14.96 8.98
CA LYS A 5 29.37 15.01 9.52
C LYS A 5 28.98 13.56 9.74
N GLN A 6 28.85 13.11 10.99
CA GLN A 6 28.28 11.82 11.31
C GLN A 6 26.88 11.79 10.66
N GLU A 7 26.72 10.97 9.62
CA GLU A 7 25.40 10.62 9.11
C GLU A 7 24.66 9.97 10.28
N ALA A 8 23.56 10.58 10.69
CA ALA A 8 22.70 10.01 11.70
C ALA A 8 22.22 8.66 11.16
N GLU A 9 22.49 7.58 11.89
CA GLU A 9 21.99 6.25 11.56
C GLU A 9 20.47 6.34 11.36
N GLU A 10 20.00 6.08 10.13
CA GLU A 10 18.58 6.06 9.85
C GLU A 10 17.93 5.01 10.75
N PRO A 11 16.76 5.27 11.37
CA PRO A 11 16.15 4.35 12.30
C PRO A 11 15.74 3.07 11.56
N VAL A 12 16.54 2.02 11.72
CA VAL A 12 16.35 0.74 11.07
C VAL A 12 15.32 -0.08 11.85
N ASP A 13 14.40 -0.76 11.16
CA ASP A 13 13.46 -1.68 11.80
C ASP A 13 14.19 -2.91 12.41
N ILE A 14 13.47 -3.73 13.18
CA ILE A 14 14.00 -4.96 13.80
C ILE A 14 14.59 -5.97 12.79
N TRP A 15 14.41 -5.73 11.49
CA TRP A 15 14.87 -6.55 10.37
C TRP A 15 15.95 -5.89 9.53
N GLY A 16 16.52 -4.76 9.96
CA GLY A 16 17.59 -4.13 9.19
C GLY A 16 17.09 -3.23 8.05
N ARG A 17 15.79 -2.92 7.96
CA ARG A 17 15.21 -2.13 6.86
C ARG A 17 14.92 -0.70 7.27
N SER A 18 15.22 0.25 6.38
CA SER A 18 14.74 1.62 6.55
C SER A 18 13.20 1.66 6.53
N PRO A 19 12.58 2.62 7.24
CA PRO A 19 11.14 2.83 7.19
C PRO A 19 10.71 3.14 5.76
N LEU A 20 9.51 2.71 5.38
CA LEU A 20 8.94 3.08 4.08
C LEU A 20 8.84 4.59 3.96
N GLN A 21 9.42 5.14 2.90
CA GLN A 21 9.30 6.57 2.59
C GLN A 21 7.88 6.90 2.17
N LEU A 22 7.46 8.14 2.38
CA LEU A 22 6.16 8.60 1.91
C LEU A 22 6.13 8.51 0.38
N TYR A 23 5.05 7.93 -0.16
CA TYR A 23 4.83 7.61 -1.58
C TYR A 23 5.74 6.52 -2.16
N GLU A 24 6.51 5.83 -1.32
CA GLU A 24 7.26 4.65 -1.76
C GLU A 24 6.30 3.58 -2.27
N LYS A 25 6.62 3.02 -3.43
CA LYS A 25 5.87 1.96 -4.08
C LYS A 25 6.54 0.61 -3.86
N ILE A 26 5.73 -0.38 -3.52
CA ILE A 26 6.16 -1.77 -3.29
C ILE A 26 5.13 -2.74 -3.87
N GLY A 27 5.51 -4.01 -4.00
CA GLY A 27 4.65 -5.04 -4.58
C GLY A 27 4.77 -5.11 -6.10
N THR A 28 3.71 -5.58 -6.75
CA THR A 28 3.74 -5.95 -8.16
C THR A 28 3.21 -4.80 -9.02
N PRO A 29 4.05 -4.14 -9.84
CA PRO A 29 3.59 -3.07 -10.70
C PRO A 29 2.63 -3.58 -11.76
N ILE A 30 1.52 -2.87 -11.96
CA ILE A 30 0.53 -3.23 -12.99
C ILE A 30 0.85 -2.47 -14.27
N LYS A 31 1.22 -3.22 -15.32
CA LYS A 31 1.37 -2.66 -16.67
C LYS A 31 0.00 -2.25 -17.21
N ARG A 32 -0.20 -0.96 -17.44
CA ARG A 32 -1.44 -0.38 -17.97
C ARG A 32 -1.51 -0.53 -19.49
N ALA A 33 -2.73 -0.54 -20.04
CA ALA A 33 -2.94 -0.49 -21.48
C ALA A 33 -2.50 0.87 -22.04
N THR A 34 -2.00 0.89 -23.28
CA THR A 34 -1.59 2.13 -23.95
C THR A 34 -2.77 3.06 -24.25
N THR A 35 -3.96 2.48 -24.44
CA THR A 35 -5.19 3.18 -24.81
C THR A 35 -6.06 3.57 -23.62
N SER A 36 -5.79 3.01 -22.43
CA SER A 36 -6.55 3.36 -21.23
C SER A 36 -5.78 3.12 -19.94
N MET A 37 -5.79 4.14 -19.07
CA MET A 37 -5.14 4.07 -17.76
C MET A 37 -5.92 3.22 -16.76
N ASN A 38 -7.22 3.01 -16.93
CA ASN A 38 -8.03 2.19 -16.02
C ASN A 38 -8.00 0.69 -16.36
N ARG A 39 -7.25 0.28 -17.38
CA ARG A 39 -7.10 -1.13 -17.75
C ARG A 39 -5.65 -1.56 -17.75
N SER A 40 -5.42 -2.81 -17.43
CA SER A 40 -4.12 -3.46 -17.56
C SER A 40 -3.84 -3.81 -19.03
N SER A 41 -2.59 -4.14 -19.32
CA SER A 41 -2.13 -4.52 -20.68
C SER A 41 -2.82 -5.78 -21.24
N ASN A 42 -3.35 -6.65 -20.38
CA ASN A 42 -4.18 -7.81 -20.73
C ASN A 42 -5.69 -7.50 -20.74
N GLY A 43 -6.09 -6.23 -20.54
CA GLY A 43 -7.48 -5.76 -20.68
C GLY A 43 -8.34 -5.84 -19.41
N GLU A 44 -7.80 -6.29 -18.28
CA GLU A 44 -8.52 -6.32 -17.00
C GLU A 44 -8.74 -4.90 -16.46
N LEU A 45 -9.81 -4.71 -15.67
CA LEU A 45 -10.06 -3.44 -15.01
C LEU A 45 -9.06 -3.27 -13.86
N ILE A 46 -8.40 -2.11 -13.80
CA ILE A 46 -7.56 -1.73 -12.67
C ILE A 46 -8.42 -0.94 -11.69
N HIS A 47 -8.52 -1.48 -10.49
CA HIS A 47 -9.08 -0.84 -9.34
C HIS A 47 -8.02 -0.03 -8.60
N ASP A 48 -8.44 1.09 -8.04
CA ASP A 48 -7.62 1.96 -7.22
C ASP A 48 -8.33 2.14 -5.88
N TYR A 49 -7.69 1.65 -4.82
CA TYR A 49 -8.27 1.59 -3.49
C TYR A 49 -7.38 2.27 -2.46
N PHE A 50 -7.99 2.81 -1.42
CA PHE A 50 -7.31 3.05 -0.15
C PHE A 50 -7.54 1.87 0.78
N VAL A 51 -6.48 1.47 1.48
CA VAL A 51 -6.54 0.56 2.63
C VAL A 51 -6.15 1.38 3.85
N VAL A 52 -7.13 1.64 4.72
CA VAL A 52 -7.00 2.55 5.86
C VAL A 52 -7.08 1.74 7.14
N PHE A 53 -6.06 1.89 7.99
CA PHE A 53 -5.97 1.23 9.30
C PHE A 53 -6.35 2.20 10.41
N THR A 54 -7.06 1.72 11.43
CA THR A 54 -7.58 2.58 12.51
C THR A 54 -6.49 2.96 13.51
N ASP A 55 -5.64 2.01 13.92
CA ASP A 55 -4.49 2.28 14.80
C ASP A 55 -3.21 2.56 14.00
N ARG A 56 -2.48 1.52 13.60
CA ARG A 56 -1.21 1.60 12.87
C ARG A 56 -1.24 0.70 11.64
N LYS A 57 -0.63 1.17 10.55
CA LYS A 57 -0.51 0.39 9.32
C LYS A 57 0.59 -0.67 9.47
N PRO A 58 0.30 -1.96 9.23
CA PRO A 58 1.32 -2.99 9.21
C PRO A 58 2.27 -2.83 8.01
N ASP A 59 3.48 -3.36 8.14
CA ASP A 59 4.45 -3.39 7.04
C ASP A 59 4.15 -4.57 6.11
N VAL A 60 3.73 -4.28 4.87
CA VAL A 60 3.36 -5.31 3.89
C VAL A 60 4.57 -5.97 3.22
N ARG A 61 5.79 -5.44 3.40
CA ARG A 61 7.02 -5.96 2.74
C ARG A 61 7.37 -7.40 3.12
N GLY A 62 6.80 -7.93 4.21
CA GLY A 62 7.00 -9.32 4.65
C GLY A 62 6.02 -10.33 4.06
N TYR A 63 5.02 -9.89 3.27
CA TYR A 63 3.86 -10.72 2.93
C TYR A 63 3.70 -10.82 1.42
N ARG A 64 4.13 -11.96 0.87
CA ARG A 64 4.21 -12.17 -0.58
C ARG A 64 2.85 -12.06 -1.26
N GLU A 65 1.81 -12.58 -0.64
CA GLU A 65 0.44 -12.61 -1.15
C GLU A 65 -0.08 -11.19 -1.37
N LEU A 66 0.16 -10.29 -0.40
CA LEU A 66 -0.18 -8.88 -0.54
C LEU A 66 0.65 -8.22 -1.66
N LEU A 67 1.96 -8.43 -1.67
CA LEU A 67 2.85 -7.87 -2.68
C LEU A 67 2.56 -8.37 -4.11
N GLN A 68 1.98 -9.57 -4.26
CA GLN A 68 1.55 -10.10 -5.55
C GLN A 68 0.16 -9.61 -5.95
N ALA A 69 -0.71 -9.36 -4.98
CA ALA A 69 -2.09 -8.94 -5.23
C ALA A 69 -2.21 -7.49 -5.72
N ALA A 70 -1.25 -6.61 -5.42
CA ALA A 70 -1.34 -5.20 -5.80
C ALA A 70 0.02 -4.49 -5.86
N GLU A 71 0.04 -3.32 -6.52
CA GLU A 71 1.05 -2.30 -6.30
C GLU A 71 0.60 -1.45 -5.11
N TRP A 72 1.36 -1.45 -4.02
CA TRP A 72 1.08 -0.70 -2.80
C TRP A 72 1.90 0.58 -2.75
N ILE A 73 1.27 1.68 -2.35
CA ILE A 73 1.91 2.98 -2.20
C ILE A 73 1.74 3.43 -0.75
N ASN A 74 2.85 3.70 -0.08
CA ASN A 74 2.83 4.18 1.30
C ASN A 74 2.29 5.63 1.36
N TYR A 75 1.11 5.84 1.94
CA TYR A 75 0.48 7.15 2.05
C TYR A 75 0.52 7.73 3.48
N GLY A 76 1.41 7.19 4.33
CA GLY A 76 1.66 7.69 5.67
C GLY A 76 1.52 6.59 6.72
N THR A 77 1.23 6.98 7.96
CA THR A 77 1.25 6.07 9.12
C THR A 77 0.11 5.06 9.16
N LYS A 78 -1.00 5.33 8.45
CA LYS A 78 -2.24 4.56 8.52
C LYS A 78 -2.80 4.13 7.16
N ILE A 79 -2.22 4.59 6.06
CA ILE A 79 -2.85 4.47 4.74
C ILE A 79 -1.88 3.84 3.74
N TYR A 80 -2.37 2.83 3.02
CA TYR A 80 -1.85 2.49 1.70
C TYR A 80 -2.85 2.93 0.64
N ARG A 81 -2.36 3.42 -0.49
CA ARG A 81 -3.11 3.42 -1.75
C ARG A 81 -2.64 2.23 -2.56
N ILE A 82 -3.54 1.49 -3.18
CA ILE A 82 -3.19 0.32 -3.97
C ILE A 82 -3.79 0.39 -5.36
N SER A 83 -3.02 -0.05 -6.36
CA SER A 83 -3.53 -0.38 -7.69
C SER A 83 -3.58 -1.90 -7.83
N THR A 84 -4.74 -2.45 -8.20
CA THR A 84 -4.97 -3.90 -8.26
C THR A 84 -5.98 -4.27 -9.35
N THR A 85 -5.91 -5.50 -9.88
CA THR A 85 -7.01 -6.09 -10.67
C THR A 85 -7.96 -6.91 -9.78
N ASN A 86 -7.62 -7.11 -8.51
CA ASN A 86 -8.45 -7.83 -7.55
C ASN A 86 -9.65 -6.98 -7.11
N SER A 87 -10.75 -7.67 -6.81
CA SER A 87 -11.94 -7.04 -6.27
C SER A 87 -11.73 -6.51 -4.85
N PHE A 88 -12.59 -5.58 -4.45
CA PHE A 88 -12.68 -5.06 -3.09
C PHE A 88 -12.69 -6.17 -2.02
N ALA A 89 -13.59 -7.15 -2.18
CA ALA A 89 -13.74 -8.27 -1.23
C ALA A 89 -12.50 -9.17 -1.18
N THR A 90 -11.79 -9.32 -2.29
CA THR A 90 -10.53 -10.07 -2.35
C THR A 90 -9.44 -9.39 -1.54
N ILE A 91 -9.32 -8.06 -1.66
CA ILE A 91 -8.33 -7.29 -0.89
C ILE A 91 -8.67 -7.31 0.60
N GLU A 92 -9.93 -7.10 0.97
CA GLU A 92 -10.36 -7.20 2.37
C GLU A 92 -10.02 -8.56 2.98
N LYS A 93 -10.36 -9.64 2.28
CA LYS A 93 -10.05 -11.00 2.72
C LYS A 93 -8.54 -11.20 2.90
N LEU A 94 -7.73 -10.81 1.91
CA LEU A 94 -6.27 -10.94 1.98
C LEU A 94 -5.68 -10.19 3.18
N VAL A 95 -6.11 -8.94 3.42
CA VAL A 95 -5.62 -8.13 4.54
C VAL A 95 -6.03 -8.74 5.88
N THR A 96 -7.28 -9.18 6.01
CA THR A 96 -7.78 -9.88 7.20
C THR A 96 -6.98 -11.14 7.49
N GLU A 97 -6.80 -12.03 6.50
CA GLU A 97 -6.09 -13.30 6.67
C GLU A 97 -4.60 -13.10 6.96
N THR A 98 -3.98 -12.08 6.35
CA THR A 98 -2.53 -11.83 6.49
C THR A 98 -2.16 -11.30 7.87
N PHE A 99 -2.99 -10.39 8.41
CA PHE A 99 -2.67 -9.69 9.66
C PHE A 99 -3.49 -10.15 10.86
N ASP A 100 -4.44 -11.06 10.66
CA ASP A 100 -5.40 -11.51 11.68
C ASP A 100 -6.18 -10.33 12.29
N ILE A 101 -6.74 -9.48 11.43
CA ILE A 101 -7.47 -8.25 11.80
C ILE A 101 -8.86 -8.16 11.17
N GLN A 102 -9.75 -7.40 11.79
CA GLN A 102 -11.16 -7.31 11.42
C GLN A 102 -11.49 -6.11 10.54
N ILE A 103 -12.26 -6.36 9.49
CA ILE A 103 -12.81 -5.34 8.60
C ILE A 103 -13.76 -4.43 9.39
N LYS A 104 -13.74 -3.12 9.11
CA LYS A 104 -14.48 -2.02 9.75
C LYS A 104 -14.09 -1.71 11.20
N THR A 105 -13.39 -2.62 11.89
CA THR A 105 -12.88 -2.40 13.25
C THR A 105 -11.42 -1.94 13.22
N ASP A 106 -10.55 -2.71 12.57
CA ASP A 106 -9.11 -2.49 12.54
C ASP A 106 -8.66 -1.80 11.24
N PHE A 107 -9.40 -2.05 10.15
CA PHE A 107 -9.15 -1.42 8.87
C PHE A 107 -10.40 -1.40 7.99
N PHE A 108 -10.38 -0.60 6.93
CA PHE A 108 -11.37 -0.66 5.86
C PHE A 108 -10.71 -0.39 4.51
N VAL A 109 -11.34 -0.91 3.45
CA VAL A 109 -10.96 -0.61 2.07
C VAL A 109 -11.97 0.41 1.53
N SER A 110 -11.53 1.34 0.67
CA SER A 110 -12.42 2.28 -0.02
C SER A 110 -11.93 2.56 -1.44
N ASN A 111 -12.83 2.98 -2.34
CA ASN A 111 -12.41 3.45 -3.66
C ASN A 111 -11.61 4.75 -3.55
N SER A 112 -10.52 4.87 -4.32
CA SER A 112 -9.70 6.07 -4.34
C SER A 112 -10.34 7.25 -5.08
N THR A 113 -11.49 7.06 -5.74
CA THR A 113 -12.29 8.15 -6.30
C THR A 113 -12.73 9.14 -5.22
N VAL A 114 -12.71 8.73 -3.96
CA VAL A 114 -12.90 9.59 -2.81
C VAL A 114 -11.56 9.78 -2.10
N ASP A 115 -10.84 10.85 -2.44
CA ASP A 115 -9.70 11.31 -1.66
C ASP A 115 -10.23 11.89 -0.34
N PRO A 116 -9.82 11.36 0.83
CA PRO A 116 -10.36 11.76 2.13
C PRO A 116 -10.06 13.23 2.51
N ARG A 117 -9.24 13.96 1.74
CA ARG A 117 -9.10 15.43 1.87
C ARG A 117 -10.31 16.21 1.32
N PHE A 118 -11.20 15.56 0.58
CA PHE A 118 -12.31 16.20 -0.13
C PHE A 118 -13.68 15.75 0.37
N ILE A 119 -13.75 15.00 1.48
CA ILE A 119 -14.99 14.75 2.22
C ILE A 119 -15.03 15.72 3.39
N ASN A 120 -15.81 16.79 3.26
CA ASN A 120 -16.20 17.68 4.36
C ASN A 120 -17.55 17.24 4.92
#